data_AF-A0A1F5D335-F1
#
_entry.id   AF-A0A1F5D335-F1
#
_cell.length_a   1.000
_cell.length_b   1.000
_cell.length_c   1.000
_cell.angle_alpha   90.00
_cell.angle_beta   90.00
_cell.angle_gamma   90.00
#
_symmetry.space_group_name_H-M   'P 1'
#
loop_
_entity.id
_entity.type
_entity.pdbx_description
1 polymer ?
#
loop_
_entity_poly.entity_id
_entity_poly.type
_entity_poly.pdbx_seq_one_letter_code
_entity_poly.pdbx_strand_id
1 'polypeptide(L)'
;MSVQRFVDQTAGLNRSRAYVNSMIKRFRTFFHANDKNPKLHAYSIPPRYRKRPEYIPTISEVRAMATAAESLRNRALILAAWSSGVRVSTLCALNYGDIANDLNTGCASVQIPVYPDMKCRLPDACKGNIPYYTFICREAVEALRTYLQDRVEKYGPLGSESPLFHAEWTLWKRKERSGKRLGRRTVAKVIRRAAKLAGISQWIYIIPHTLRKAFESVLRNPTVDGGRMDKGTQEFLFGHILPRSQDAYYDKDKIGFHRNEYEKLNFFDSPTTQSVDRLIGSDVLEKYLGEGWIFIAQLENKQIIVRRTRHI
;
A
#
# COMPACT_ATOMS: atom_id res chain seq x y z
N MET A 1 -7.40 27.96 -34.05
CA MET A 1 -6.88 28.22 -32.69
C MET A 1 -5.53 27.51 -32.57
N SER A 2 -4.44 28.20 -32.19
CA SER A 2 -3.12 27.55 -32.06
C SER A 2 -3.08 26.62 -30.84
N VAL A 3 -2.32 25.53 -30.91
CA VAL A 3 -2.17 24.58 -29.79
C VAL A 3 -1.55 25.26 -28.57
N GLN A 4 -0.63 26.22 -28.77
CA GLN A 4 -0.08 27.03 -27.69
C GLN A 4 -1.20 27.79 -26.95
N ARG A 5 -2.09 28.47 -27.68
CA ARG A 5 -3.21 29.22 -27.09
C ARG A 5 -4.16 28.32 -26.28
N PHE A 6 -4.42 27.09 -26.74
CA PHE A 6 -5.22 26.12 -26.00
C PHE A 6 -4.56 25.69 -24.67
N VAL A 7 -3.25 25.43 -24.71
CA VAL A 7 -2.47 25.08 -23.53
C VAL A 7 -2.42 26.25 -22.54
N ASP A 8 -2.28 27.49 -23.03
CA ASP A 8 -2.24 28.70 -22.19
C ASP A 8 -3.59 28.97 -21.54
N GLN A 9 -4.70 28.79 -22.26
CA GLN A 9 -6.05 28.82 -21.68
C GLN A 9 -6.19 27.78 -20.58
N THR A 10 -5.68 26.56 -20.80
CA THR A 10 -5.72 25.50 -19.79
C THR A 10 -4.89 25.85 -18.55
N ALA A 11 -3.75 26.53 -18.73
CA ALA A 11 -2.95 27.04 -17.61
C ALA A 11 -3.71 28.09 -16.79
N GLY A 12 -4.49 28.95 -17.46
CA GLY A 12 -5.37 29.94 -16.82
C GLY A 12 -6.47 29.35 -15.95
N LEU A 13 -6.88 28.10 -16.17
CA LEU A 13 -7.91 27.38 -15.38
C LEU A 13 -7.38 26.80 -14.05
N ASN A 14 -6.43 27.48 -13.40
CA ASN A 14 -5.82 27.08 -12.13
C ASN A 14 -5.21 25.65 -12.12
N ARG A 15 -4.81 25.13 -13.29
CA ARG A 15 -4.19 23.80 -13.43
C ARG A 15 -2.74 23.84 -12.97
N SER A 16 -2.18 22.68 -12.59
CA SER A 16 -0.77 22.63 -12.20
C SER A 16 0.13 22.78 -13.43
N ARG A 17 1.26 23.49 -13.29
CA ARG A 17 2.25 23.61 -14.39
C ARG A 17 2.73 22.26 -14.91
N ALA A 18 2.87 21.27 -14.02
CA ALA A 18 3.20 19.89 -14.39
C ALA A 18 2.12 19.24 -15.28
N TYR A 19 0.83 19.47 -14.99
CA TYR A 19 -0.27 18.97 -15.81
C TYR A 19 -0.24 19.59 -17.21
N VAL A 20 -0.09 20.91 -17.28
CA VAL A 20 0.02 21.65 -18.55
C VAL A 20 1.22 21.18 -19.37
N ASN A 21 2.39 21.01 -18.74
CA ASN A 21 3.58 20.46 -19.40
C ASN A 21 3.38 19.01 -19.88
N SER A 22 2.60 18.20 -19.16
CA SER A 22 2.25 16.84 -19.62
C SER A 22 1.37 16.87 -20.87
N MET A 23 0.47 17.85 -21.00
CA MET A 23 -0.32 18.06 -22.21
C MET A 23 0.58 18.50 -23.37
N ILE A 24 1.49 19.45 -23.14
CA ILE A 24 2.47 19.88 -24.14
C ILE A 24 3.29 18.69 -24.64
N LYS A 25 3.76 17.81 -23.73
CA LYS A 25 4.50 16.60 -24.12
C LYS A 25 3.67 15.69 -25.03
N ARG A 26 2.39 15.48 -24.70
CA ARG A 26 1.47 14.67 -25.54
C ARG A 26 1.24 15.30 -26.91
N PHE A 27 1.05 16.62 -26.98
CA PHE A 27 0.94 17.32 -28.26
C PHE A 27 2.21 17.22 -29.09
N ARG A 28 3.39 17.42 -28.49
CA ARG A 28 4.67 17.22 -29.18
C ARG A 28 4.78 15.81 -29.76
N THR A 29 4.45 14.77 -28.98
CA THR A 29 4.43 13.39 -29.47
C THR A 29 3.43 13.18 -30.60
N PHE A 30 2.21 13.70 -30.47
CA PHE A 30 1.19 13.60 -31.51
C PHE A 30 1.64 14.25 -32.82
N PHE A 31 2.14 15.49 -32.78
CA PHE A 31 2.59 16.16 -33.99
C PHE A 31 3.82 15.50 -34.60
N HIS A 32 4.78 15.07 -33.77
CA HIS A 32 5.96 14.35 -34.26
C HIS A 32 5.58 13.05 -34.98
N ALA A 33 4.59 12.31 -34.48
CA ALA A 33 4.07 11.11 -35.14
C ALA A 33 3.29 11.40 -36.44
N ASN A 34 3.03 12.67 -36.75
CA ASN A 34 2.38 13.15 -37.96
C ASN A 34 3.31 14.11 -38.73
N ASP A 35 4.63 13.91 -38.63
CA ASP A 35 5.67 14.66 -39.34
C ASP A 35 5.62 16.18 -39.16
N LYS A 36 5.12 16.63 -38.01
CA LYS A 36 5.04 18.04 -37.61
C LYS A 36 5.81 18.29 -36.33
N ASN A 37 6.56 19.39 -36.28
CA ASN A 37 7.34 19.76 -35.09
C ASN A 37 7.03 21.19 -34.63
N PRO A 38 5.82 21.44 -34.06
CA PRO A 38 5.48 22.77 -33.58
C PRO A 38 6.34 23.16 -32.39
N LYS A 39 6.82 24.40 -32.38
CA LYS A 39 7.49 25.03 -31.23
C LYS A 39 6.45 25.30 -30.14
N LEU A 40 6.30 24.38 -29.20
CA LEU A 40 5.45 24.54 -28.02
C LEU A 40 6.30 24.93 -26.82
N HIS A 41 5.96 26.00 -26.12
CA HIS A 41 6.69 26.48 -24.95
C HIS A 41 6.18 25.82 -23.67
N ALA A 42 7.09 25.25 -22.88
CA ALA A 42 6.78 24.65 -21.59
C ALA A 42 6.88 25.67 -20.45
N TYR A 43 6.10 25.45 -19.40
CA TYR A 43 6.08 26.29 -18.22
C TYR A 43 7.23 25.89 -17.29
N SER A 44 8.01 26.88 -16.83
CA SER A 44 9.02 26.65 -15.80
C SER A 44 8.36 26.18 -14.50
N ILE A 45 8.88 25.08 -13.94
CA ILE A 45 8.44 24.52 -12.66
C ILE A 45 9.51 24.90 -11.64
N PRO A 46 9.21 25.80 -10.68
CA PRO A 46 10.17 26.17 -9.65
C PRO A 46 10.61 24.95 -8.83
N PRO A 47 11.84 24.94 -8.30
CA PRO A 47 12.24 23.95 -7.30
C PRO A 47 11.21 23.88 -6.16
N ARG A 48 10.90 22.67 -5.69
CA ARG A 48 9.92 22.42 -4.61
C ARG A 48 8.48 22.87 -4.89
N TYR A 49 8.11 23.15 -6.15
CA TYR A 49 6.74 23.48 -6.52
C TYR A 49 5.75 22.37 -6.14
N ARG A 50 4.76 22.71 -5.31
CA ARG A 50 3.61 21.85 -5.00
C ARG A 50 2.32 22.63 -5.18
N LYS A 51 1.44 22.15 -6.06
CA LYS A 51 0.11 22.76 -6.27
C LYS A 51 -0.90 22.34 -5.20
N ARG A 52 -0.75 21.13 -4.68
CA ARG A 52 -1.64 20.56 -3.65
C ARG A 52 -0.84 20.28 -2.39
N PRO A 53 -1.42 20.53 -1.20
CA PRO A 53 -0.87 20.03 0.04
C PRO A 53 -0.72 18.51 0.01
N GLU A 54 0.23 18.01 0.79
CA GLU A 54 0.45 16.59 1.00
C GLU A 54 0.61 16.38 2.50
N TYR A 55 0.01 15.31 3.01
CA TYR A 55 0.15 14.89 4.39
C TYR A 55 0.64 13.45 4.43
N ILE A 56 1.78 13.24 5.09
CA ILE A 56 2.33 11.90 5.31
C ILE A 56 1.92 11.49 6.72
N PRO A 57 1.08 10.47 6.89
CA PRO A 57 0.64 10.06 8.21
C PRO A 57 1.80 9.46 9.01
N THR A 58 1.79 9.70 10.31
CA THR A 58 2.68 9.08 11.31
C THR A 58 2.36 7.60 11.51
N ILE A 59 3.22 6.88 12.22
CA ILE A 59 3.01 5.46 12.54
C ILE A 59 1.73 5.28 13.35
N SER A 60 1.57 6.02 14.46
CA SER A 60 0.32 6.05 15.24
C SER A 60 -0.93 6.31 14.39
N GLU A 61 -0.89 7.27 13.47
CA GLU A 61 -2.02 7.58 12.60
C GLU A 61 -2.36 6.43 11.64
N VAL A 62 -1.37 5.78 11.02
CA VAL A 62 -1.63 4.61 10.16
C VAL A 62 -2.23 3.46 10.97
N ARG A 63 -1.77 3.23 12.20
CA ARG A 63 -2.33 2.23 13.10
C ARG A 63 -3.76 2.58 13.51
N ALA A 64 -4.02 3.84 13.85
CA ALA A 64 -5.37 4.33 14.16
C ALA A 64 -6.31 4.16 12.96
N MET A 65 -5.83 4.42 11.73
CA MET A 65 -6.57 4.13 10.50
C MET A 65 -6.90 2.64 10.34
N ALA A 66 -5.95 1.76 10.63
CA ALA A 66 -6.16 0.31 10.57
C ALA A 66 -7.19 -0.17 11.60
N THR A 67 -7.17 0.39 12.82
CA THR A 67 -8.16 0.13 13.87
C THR A 67 -9.54 0.67 13.50
N ALA A 68 -9.61 1.85 12.90
CA ALA A 68 -10.87 2.48 12.47
C ALA A 68 -11.41 1.93 11.12
N ALA A 69 -10.76 0.93 10.53
CA ALA A 69 -11.14 0.39 9.24
C ALA A 69 -12.46 -0.40 9.34
N GLU A 70 -13.41 -0.08 8.47
CA GLU A 70 -14.79 -0.64 8.49
C GLU A 70 -14.87 -2.15 8.11
N SER A 71 -13.76 -2.80 7.76
CA SER A 71 -13.73 -4.24 7.47
C SER A 71 -12.35 -4.85 7.64
N LEU A 72 -12.29 -6.17 7.86
CA LEU A 72 -11.04 -6.94 7.94
C LEU A 72 -10.18 -6.79 6.68
N ARG A 73 -10.82 -6.79 5.50
CA ARG A 73 -10.14 -6.50 4.22
C ARG A 73 -9.46 -5.13 4.26
N ASN A 74 -10.20 -4.09 4.66
CA ASN A 74 -9.70 -2.72 4.65
C ASN A 74 -8.54 -2.55 5.65
N ARG A 75 -8.65 -3.16 6.83
CA ARG A 75 -7.58 -3.20 7.83
C ARG A 75 -6.31 -3.84 7.27
N ALA A 76 -6.43 -5.06 6.74
CA ALA A 76 -5.30 -5.78 6.13
C ALA A 76 -4.70 -5.00 4.96
N LEU A 77 -5.55 -4.37 4.13
CA LEU A 77 -5.11 -3.57 2.99
C LEU A 77 -4.31 -2.33 3.40
N ILE A 78 -4.74 -1.60 4.43
CA ILE A 78 -4.06 -0.38 4.89
C ILE A 78 -2.69 -0.75 5.45
N LEU A 79 -2.64 -1.77 6.31
CA LEU A 79 -1.40 -2.25 6.91
C LEU A 79 -0.44 -2.79 5.85
N ALA A 80 -0.90 -3.62 4.92
CA ALA A 80 -0.07 -4.14 3.83
C ALA A 80 0.43 -3.02 2.90
N ALA A 81 -0.42 -2.06 2.54
CA ALA A 81 -0.04 -0.93 1.67
C ALA A 81 1.06 -0.06 2.32
N TRP A 82 0.94 0.17 3.61
CA TRP A 82 1.94 0.92 4.37
C TRP A 82 3.19 0.09 4.60
N SER A 83 3.12 -1.11 5.17
CA SER A 83 4.33 -1.83 5.58
C SER A 83 5.16 -2.36 4.42
N SER A 84 4.56 -2.61 3.24
CA SER A 84 5.32 -3.00 2.04
C SER A 84 5.77 -1.81 1.19
N GLY A 85 5.05 -0.69 1.30
CA GLY A 85 5.19 0.45 0.43
C GLY A 85 5.00 0.15 -1.06
N VAL A 86 4.42 -0.97 -1.49
CA VAL A 86 4.22 -1.23 -2.93
C VAL A 86 3.29 -0.20 -3.58
N ARG A 87 3.38 -0.05 -4.91
CA ARG A 87 2.49 0.86 -5.64
C ARG A 87 1.05 0.34 -5.57
N VAL A 88 0.07 1.24 -5.53
CA VAL A 88 -1.36 0.85 -5.47
C VAL A 88 -1.77 -0.11 -6.60
N SER A 89 -1.18 0.04 -7.78
CA SER A 89 -1.41 -0.88 -8.90
C SER A 89 -0.88 -2.28 -8.60
N THR A 90 0.33 -2.39 -8.05
CA THR A 90 0.93 -3.65 -7.59
C THR A 90 0.04 -4.30 -6.52
N LEU A 91 -0.36 -3.54 -5.49
CA LEU A 91 -1.24 -4.03 -4.42
C LEU A 91 -2.55 -4.62 -4.96
N CYS A 92 -3.16 -3.95 -5.95
CA CYS A 92 -4.38 -4.41 -6.62
C CYS A 92 -4.17 -5.65 -7.51
N ALA A 93 -2.94 -5.90 -7.97
CA ALA A 93 -2.61 -6.99 -8.88
C ALA A 93 -2.19 -8.29 -8.17
N LEU A 94 -1.94 -8.22 -6.86
CA LEU A 94 -1.58 -9.38 -6.05
C LEU A 94 -2.67 -10.45 -6.07
N ASN A 95 -2.22 -11.68 -6.15
CA ASN A 95 -2.98 -12.91 -5.98
C ASN A 95 -2.63 -13.57 -4.65
N TYR A 96 -3.51 -14.44 -4.17
CA TYR A 96 -3.23 -15.26 -3.01
C TYR A 96 -1.98 -16.14 -3.23
N GLY A 97 -1.85 -16.73 -4.43
CA GLY A 97 -0.70 -17.56 -4.79
C GLY A 97 0.66 -16.84 -4.73
N ASP A 98 0.69 -15.51 -4.88
CA ASP A 98 1.93 -14.72 -4.82
C ASP A 98 2.57 -14.73 -3.43
N ILE A 99 1.78 -15.01 -2.39
CA ILE A 99 2.21 -14.91 -0.98
C ILE A 99 1.87 -16.16 -0.14
N ALA A 100 1.20 -17.14 -0.74
CA ALA A 100 0.66 -18.30 -0.02
C ALA A 100 1.75 -19.11 0.69
N ASN A 101 2.93 -19.25 0.08
CA ASN A 101 4.04 -20.00 0.67
C ASN A 101 4.45 -19.44 2.04
N ASP A 102 4.78 -18.15 2.11
CA ASP A 102 5.17 -17.48 3.36
C ASP A 102 4.03 -17.46 4.39
N LEU A 103 2.78 -17.28 3.94
CA LEU A 103 1.63 -17.30 4.83
C LEU A 103 1.45 -18.67 5.50
N ASN A 104 1.53 -19.74 4.71
CA ASN A 104 1.31 -21.12 5.14
C ASN A 104 2.45 -21.67 5.99
N THR A 105 3.69 -21.22 5.73
CA THR A 105 4.88 -21.59 6.52
C THR A 105 5.00 -20.81 7.84
N GLY A 106 4.09 -19.87 8.11
CA GLY A 106 4.03 -19.20 9.41
C GLY A 106 4.96 -18.00 9.53
N CYS A 107 5.58 -17.52 8.45
CA CYS A 107 6.56 -16.42 8.50
C CYS A 107 5.98 -15.16 9.18
N ALA A 108 6.80 -14.52 10.02
CA ALA A 108 6.42 -13.31 10.75
C ALA A 108 6.33 -12.09 9.83
N SER A 109 7.24 -11.99 8.86
CA SER A 109 7.15 -11.10 7.71
C SER A 109 6.77 -11.93 6.48
N VAL A 110 5.92 -11.42 5.59
CA VAL A 110 5.53 -12.14 4.35
C VAL A 110 6.06 -11.36 3.15
N GLN A 111 6.74 -12.05 2.24
CA GLN A 111 7.27 -11.47 1.01
C GLN A 111 6.14 -11.05 0.07
N ILE A 112 6.26 -9.84 -0.49
CA ILE A 112 5.44 -9.34 -1.59
C ILE A 112 6.32 -9.28 -2.83
N PRO A 113 6.20 -10.22 -3.77
CA PRO A 113 6.94 -10.18 -5.02
C PRO A 113 6.31 -9.17 -5.99
N VAL A 114 7.14 -8.55 -6.83
CA VAL A 114 6.71 -7.68 -7.92
C VAL A 114 7.43 -8.10 -9.18
N TYR A 115 6.68 -8.52 -10.19
CA TYR A 115 7.21 -9.07 -11.42
C TYR A 115 6.41 -8.60 -12.65
N PRO A 116 7.02 -8.59 -13.85
CA PRO A 116 6.40 -8.04 -15.06
C PRO A 116 5.03 -8.61 -15.41
N ASP A 117 4.81 -9.93 -15.24
CA ASP A 117 3.56 -10.60 -15.64
C ASP A 117 2.34 -10.15 -14.84
N MET A 118 2.52 -9.50 -13.69
CA MET A 118 1.44 -8.80 -13.01
C MET A 118 0.75 -7.76 -13.91
N LYS A 119 1.42 -7.28 -14.96
CA LYS A 119 0.85 -6.35 -15.94
C LYS A 119 -0.25 -6.97 -16.80
N CYS A 120 -0.28 -8.29 -16.95
CA CYS A 120 -1.39 -9.02 -17.56
C CYS A 120 -2.67 -8.89 -16.70
N ARG A 121 -2.52 -8.73 -15.38
CA ARG A 121 -3.63 -8.50 -14.44
C ARG A 121 -4.00 -7.02 -14.34
N LEU A 122 -2.99 -6.14 -14.27
CA LEU A 122 -3.18 -4.69 -14.23
C LEU A 122 -1.98 -3.98 -14.89
N PRO A 123 -2.15 -3.23 -16.00
CA PRO A 123 -1.05 -2.71 -16.81
C PRO A 123 0.03 -1.90 -16.08
N ASP A 124 -0.32 -1.24 -14.98
CA ASP A 124 0.59 -0.41 -14.18
C ASP A 124 1.22 -1.15 -12.98
N ALA A 125 1.03 -2.47 -12.85
CA ALA A 125 1.42 -3.24 -11.66
C ALA A 125 2.94 -3.36 -11.46
N CYS A 126 3.71 -3.39 -12.56
CA CYS A 126 5.17 -3.42 -12.53
C CYS A 126 5.72 -2.23 -13.32
N LYS A 127 5.99 -1.13 -12.61
CA LYS A 127 6.46 0.11 -13.25
C LYS A 127 7.81 -0.13 -13.90
N GLY A 128 7.92 0.18 -15.19
CA GLY A 128 9.16 0.04 -15.95
C GLY A 128 9.61 -1.42 -16.16
N ASN A 129 8.76 -2.40 -15.88
CA ASN A 129 9.12 -3.83 -15.87
C ASN A 129 10.30 -4.16 -14.93
N ILE A 130 10.45 -3.41 -13.83
CA ILE A 130 11.53 -3.61 -12.86
C ILE A 130 11.04 -4.59 -11.78
N PRO A 131 11.53 -5.84 -11.76
CA PRO A 131 11.20 -6.78 -10.71
C PRO A 131 11.92 -6.44 -9.40
N TYR A 132 11.23 -6.67 -8.29
CA TYR A 132 11.77 -6.55 -6.93
C TYR A 132 10.86 -7.33 -5.98
N TYR A 133 11.21 -7.33 -4.70
CA TYR A 133 10.28 -7.71 -3.65
C TYR A 133 10.45 -6.81 -2.44
N THR A 134 9.47 -6.90 -1.56
CA THR A 134 9.46 -6.28 -0.25
C THR A 134 8.74 -7.23 0.70
N PHE A 135 8.46 -6.79 1.92
CA PHE A 135 7.74 -7.59 2.90
C PHE A 135 6.56 -6.82 3.49
N ILE A 136 5.67 -7.52 4.18
CA ILE A 136 4.71 -6.90 5.10
C ILE A 136 5.08 -7.24 6.54
N CYS A 137 4.85 -6.29 7.45
CA CYS A 137 5.21 -6.47 8.86
C CYS A 137 4.28 -7.46 9.55
N ARG A 138 4.68 -7.96 10.73
CA ARG A 138 3.91 -8.93 11.50
C ARG A 138 2.45 -8.55 11.71
N GLU A 139 2.19 -7.30 12.06
CA GLU A 139 0.83 -6.81 12.26
C GLU A 139 -0.02 -6.88 10.98
N ALA A 140 0.59 -6.58 9.83
CA ALA A 140 -0.06 -6.71 8.53
C ALA A 140 -0.32 -8.18 8.18
N VAL A 141 0.61 -9.08 8.51
CA VAL A 141 0.44 -10.54 8.31
C VAL A 141 -0.72 -11.08 9.14
N GLU A 142 -0.79 -10.70 10.41
CA GLU A 142 -1.88 -11.11 11.31
C GLU A 142 -3.23 -10.60 10.80
N ALA A 143 -3.32 -9.32 10.43
CA ALA A 143 -4.53 -8.74 9.83
C ALA A 143 -4.92 -9.46 8.53
N LEU A 144 -3.94 -9.82 7.70
CA LEU A 144 -4.16 -10.51 6.44
C LEU A 144 -4.67 -11.93 6.66
N ARG A 145 -4.11 -12.69 7.61
CA ARG A 145 -4.60 -14.03 7.97
C ARG A 145 -6.06 -13.99 8.39
N THR A 146 -6.40 -13.07 9.29
CA THR A 146 -7.79 -12.92 9.77
C THR A 146 -8.76 -12.54 8.66
N TYR A 147 -8.34 -11.64 7.76
CA TYR A 147 -9.11 -11.33 6.56
C TYR A 147 -9.30 -12.54 5.64
N LEU A 148 -8.24 -13.30 5.38
CA LEU A 148 -8.32 -14.46 4.49
C LEU A 148 -9.18 -15.58 5.08
N GLN A 149 -9.13 -15.79 6.40
CA GLN A 149 -10.01 -16.71 7.10
C GLN A 149 -11.49 -16.30 6.93
N ASP A 150 -11.83 -15.05 7.27
CA ASP A 150 -13.18 -14.49 7.09
C ASP A 150 -13.66 -14.62 5.63
N ARG A 151 -12.74 -14.38 4.68
CA ARG A 151 -13.05 -14.53 3.25
C ARG A 151 -13.33 -15.98 2.85
N VAL A 152 -12.55 -16.94 3.35
CA VAL A 152 -12.75 -18.36 3.07
C VAL A 152 -14.09 -18.82 3.63
N GLU A 153 -14.43 -18.40 4.86
CA GLU A 153 -15.75 -18.68 5.46
C GLU A 153 -16.89 -18.10 4.60
N LYS A 154 -16.72 -16.86 4.09
CA LYS A 154 -17.76 -16.15 3.33
C LYS A 154 -17.98 -16.64 1.90
N TYR A 155 -16.91 -17.07 1.23
CA TYR A 155 -16.89 -17.27 -0.23
C TYR A 155 -16.34 -18.63 -0.67
N GLY A 156 -15.83 -19.44 0.25
CA GLY A 156 -15.18 -20.72 -0.03
C GLY A 156 -13.67 -20.60 -0.24
N PRO A 157 -13.00 -21.71 -0.59
CA PRO A 157 -11.54 -21.81 -0.66
C PRO A 157 -10.92 -20.87 -1.70
N LEU A 158 -9.69 -20.44 -1.43
CA LEU A 158 -8.92 -19.55 -2.30
C LEU A 158 -7.98 -20.35 -3.20
N GLY A 159 -8.17 -20.25 -4.51
CA GLY A 159 -7.19 -20.72 -5.50
C GLY A 159 -6.02 -19.76 -5.64
N SER A 160 -4.91 -20.22 -6.24
CA SER A 160 -3.69 -19.42 -6.46
C SER A 160 -3.99 -18.12 -7.22
N GLU A 161 -4.86 -18.17 -8.24
CA GLU A 161 -5.21 -17.02 -9.07
C GLU A 161 -6.24 -16.06 -8.46
N SER A 162 -6.75 -16.37 -7.26
CA SER A 162 -7.70 -15.51 -6.56
C SER A 162 -7.04 -14.17 -6.23
N PRO A 163 -7.67 -13.01 -6.56
CA PRO A 163 -7.17 -11.71 -6.14
C PRO A 163 -6.92 -11.70 -4.64
N LEU A 164 -5.77 -11.22 -4.16
CA LEU A 164 -5.49 -11.17 -2.73
C LEU A 164 -6.54 -10.29 -2.02
N PHE A 165 -6.73 -9.07 -2.51
CA PHE A 165 -7.81 -8.17 -2.09
C PHE A 165 -8.89 -8.12 -3.17
N HIS A 166 -10.06 -8.68 -2.84
CA HIS A 166 -11.21 -8.64 -3.74
C HIS A 166 -12.08 -7.40 -3.51
N ALA A 167 -12.85 -7.04 -4.52
CA ALA A 167 -13.84 -5.99 -4.42
C ALA A 167 -15.13 -6.50 -3.74
N GLU A 168 -15.72 -5.65 -2.91
CA GLU A 168 -16.94 -5.95 -2.13
C GLU A 168 -18.15 -5.21 -2.72
N TRP A 169 -18.12 -4.89 -4.01
CA TRP A 169 -19.19 -4.09 -4.61
C TRP A 169 -20.52 -4.84 -4.55
N THR A 170 -21.52 -4.21 -3.94
CA THR A 170 -22.78 -4.86 -3.60
C THR A 170 -23.64 -5.23 -4.80
N LEU A 171 -23.44 -4.56 -5.94
CA LEU A 171 -24.17 -4.87 -7.17
C LEU A 171 -23.77 -6.23 -7.80
N TRP A 172 -22.61 -6.79 -7.45
CA TRP A 172 -22.27 -8.15 -7.87
C TRP A 172 -22.87 -9.19 -6.92
N LYS A 173 -23.20 -10.37 -7.47
CA LYS A 173 -23.64 -11.50 -6.65
C LYS A 173 -22.51 -11.91 -5.70
N ARG A 174 -22.86 -12.40 -4.51
CA ARG A 174 -21.91 -12.75 -3.46
C ARG A 174 -20.76 -13.66 -3.98
N LYS A 175 -21.08 -14.66 -4.79
CA LYS A 175 -20.09 -15.58 -5.40
C LYS A 175 -19.17 -14.92 -6.44
N GLU A 176 -19.62 -13.85 -7.10
CA GLU A 176 -18.83 -13.16 -8.14
C GLU A 176 -17.83 -12.18 -7.52
N ARG A 177 -18.13 -11.64 -6.33
CA ARG A 177 -17.30 -10.62 -5.65
C ARG A 177 -15.88 -11.11 -5.38
N SER A 178 -15.72 -12.37 -4.97
CA SER A 178 -14.44 -12.96 -4.58
C SER A 178 -13.44 -13.05 -5.75
N GLY A 179 -13.93 -13.10 -7.00
CA GLY A 179 -13.11 -13.14 -8.20
C GLY A 179 -12.76 -11.77 -8.80
N LYS A 180 -13.32 -10.68 -8.28
CA LYS A 180 -13.09 -9.33 -8.84
C LYS A 180 -12.02 -8.58 -8.07
N ARG A 181 -11.00 -8.08 -8.78
CA ARG A 181 -9.89 -7.30 -8.20
C ARG A 181 -10.35 -5.94 -7.69
N LEU A 182 -9.75 -5.49 -6.60
CA LEU A 182 -10.00 -4.15 -6.07
C LEU A 182 -9.43 -3.07 -7.00
N GLY A 183 -10.22 -2.04 -7.30
CA GLY A 183 -9.77 -0.92 -8.14
C GLY A 183 -8.95 0.12 -7.38
N ARG A 184 -7.97 0.74 -8.04
CA ARG A 184 -7.10 1.81 -7.49
C ARG A 184 -7.86 2.96 -6.82
N ARG A 185 -8.99 3.38 -7.42
CA ARG A 185 -9.84 4.44 -6.85
C ARG A 185 -10.53 3.99 -5.57
N THR A 186 -10.92 2.71 -5.50
CA THR A 186 -11.54 2.12 -4.30
C THR A 186 -10.52 2.06 -3.17
N VAL A 187 -9.28 1.65 -3.43
CA VAL A 187 -8.20 1.70 -2.44
C VAL A 187 -8.03 3.11 -1.87
N ALA A 188 -7.98 4.13 -2.73
CA ALA A 188 -7.88 5.51 -2.28
C ALA A 188 -9.10 5.99 -1.46
N LYS A 189 -10.30 5.50 -1.76
CA LYS A 189 -11.51 5.78 -0.96
C LYS A 189 -11.43 5.11 0.40
N VAL A 190 -11.04 3.84 0.47
CA VAL A 190 -10.87 3.08 1.72
C VAL A 190 -9.89 3.80 2.64
N ILE A 191 -8.71 4.16 2.12
CA ILE A 191 -7.67 4.86 2.90
C ILE A 191 -8.18 6.19 3.44
N ARG A 192 -8.83 7.03 2.61
CA ARG A 192 -9.36 8.32 3.07
C ARG A 192 -10.48 8.17 4.09
N ARG A 193 -11.34 7.15 3.91
CA ARG A 193 -12.44 6.86 4.83
C ARG A 193 -11.90 6.44 6.19
N ALA A 194 -10.93 5.54 6.22
CA ALA A 194 -10.23 5.13 7.44
C ALA A 194 -9.52 6.30 8.12
N ALA A 195 -8.83 7.16 7.37
CA ALA A 195 -8.21 8.38 7.89
C ALA A 195 -9.22 9.34 8.53
N LYS A 196 -10.38 9.52 7.89
CA LYS A 196 -11.46 10.35 8.43
C LYS A 196 -12.02 9.75 9.72
N LEU A 197 -12.23 8.44 9.76
CA LEU A 197 -12.74 7.73 10.95
C LEU A 197 -11.74 7.71 12.10
N ALA A 198 -10.44 7.70 11.80
CA ALA A 198 -9.37 7.83 12.79
C ALA A 198 -9.21 9.27 13.33
N GLY A 199 -10.05 10.22 12.92
CA GLY A 199 -10.01 11.61 13.43
C GLY A 199 -8.85 12.46 12.90
N ILE A 200 -8.17 12.03 11.84
CA ILE A 200 -7.02 12.77 11.28
C ILE A 200 -7.53 14.03 10.57
N SER A 201 -7.12 15.21 11.03
CA SER A 201 -7.57 16.50 10.48
C SER A 201 -7.28 16.64 8.98
N GLN A 202 -6.11 16.17 8.54
CA GLN A 202 -5.64 16.23 7.16
C GLN A 202 -6.01 15.00 6.31
N TRP A 203 -7.04 14.24 6.72
CA TRP A 203 -7.45 12.97 6.07
C TRP A 203 -7.64 13.05 4.55
N ILE A 204 -8.06 14.21 4.02
CA ILE A 204 -8.30 14.41 2.58
C ILE A 204 -7.01 14.27 1.74
N TYR A 205 -5.86 14.54 2.35
CA TYR A 205 -4.55 14.45 1.70
C TYR A 205 -3.89 13.07 1.85
N ILE A 206 -4.48 12.18 2.66
CA ILE A 206 -3.99 10.80 2.82
C ILE A 206 -4.47 9.96 1.64
N ILE A 207 -3.51 9.44 0.87
CA ILE A 207 -3.73 8.64 -0.34
C ILE A 207 -2.74 7.47 -0.37
N PRO A 208 -2.90 6.47 -1.26
CA PRO A 208 -1.96 5.34 -1.31
C PRO A 208 -0.48 5.76 -1.41
N HIS A 209 -0.21 6.85 -2.13
CA HIS A 209 1.16 7.37 -2.27
C HIS A 209 1.74 7.91 -0.96
N THR A 210 0.92 8.50 -0.07
CA THR A 210 1.41 9.01 1.21
C THR A 210 1.67 7.89 2.21
N LEU A 211 0.91 6.79 2.18
CA LEU A 211 1.26 5.57 2.92
C LEU A 211 2.60 4.98 2.45
N ARG A 212 2.84 4.96 1.14
CA ARG A 212 4.14 4.56 0.59
C ARG A 212 5.29 5.48 1.05
N LYS A 213 5.06 6.78 1.21
CA LYS A 213 6.07 7.69 1.80
C LYS A 213 6.25 7.50 3.30
N ALA A 214 5.19 7.15 4.02
CA ALA A 214 5.30 6.76 5.42
C ALA A 214 6.18 5.52 5.57
N PHE A 215 6.07 4.54 4.66
CA PHE A 215 7.01 3.41 4.58
C PHE A 215 8.45 3.83 4.30
N GLU A 216 8.66 4.73 3.35
CA GLU A 216 9.98 5.29 3.04
C GLU A 216 10.64 5.91 4.28
N SER A 217 9.83 6.49 5.16
CA SER A 217 10.29 7.03 6.44
C SER A 217 10.68 5.92 7.42
N VAL A 218 9.91 4.82 7.48
CA VAL A 218 10.25 3.63 8.28
C VAL A 218 11.59 3.03 7.83
N LEU A 219 11.81 2.86 6.52
CA LEU A 219 13.07 2.37 5.96
C LEU A 219 14.30 3.21 6.35
N ARG A 220 14.09 4.51 6.60
CA ARG A 220 15.16 5.46 6.94
C ARG A 220 15.37 5.61 8.43
N ASN A 221 14.37 5.29 9.25
CA ASN A 221 14.45 5.45 10.71
C ASN A 221 15.44 4.46 11.32
N PRO A 222 15.94 4.74 12.54
CA PRO A 222 16.69 3.75 13.30
C PRO A 222 15.88 2.45 13.44
N THR A 223 16.56 1.33 13.29
CA THR A 223 16.00 0.00 13.54
C THR A 223 15.83 -0.25 15.03
N VAL A 224 15.09 -1.30 15.41
CA VAL A 224 14.81 -1.63 16.82
C VAL A 224 16.08 -1.94 17.63
N ASP A 225 17.16 -2.34 16.98
CA ASP A 225 18.49 -2.59 17.56
C ASP A 225 19.39 -1.34 17.55
N GLY A 226 18.87 -0.17 17.17
CA GLY A 226 19.60 1.10 17.11
C GLY A 226 20.44 1.30 15.84
N GLY A 227 20.46 0.33 14.94
CA GLY A 227 21.13 0.41 13.64
C GLY A 227 20.36 1.23 12.59
N ARG A 228 20.78 1.10 11.32
CA ARG A 228 20.06 1.63 10.15
C ARG A 228 20.22 0.67 8.98
N MET A 229 19.14 0.46 8.24
CA MET A 229 19.18 -0.29 6.98
C MET A 229 20.07 0.43 5.97
N ASP A 230 20.88 -0.32 5.21
CA ASP A 230 21.73 0.27 4.18
C ASP A 230 20.89 0.87 3.03
N LYS A 231 21.43 1.92 2.39
CA LYS A 231 20.71 2.63 1.33
C LYS A 231 20.37 1.74 0.13
N GLY A 232 21.21 0.75 -0.18
CA GLY A 232 20.97 -0.20 -1.27
C GLY A 232 19.72 -1.03 -1.00
N THR A 233 19.64 -1.63 0.17
CA THR A 233 18.44 -2.37 0.63
C THR A 233 17.20 -1.48 0.69
N GLN A 234 17.32 -0.24 1.18
CA GLN A 234 16.19 0.69 1.19
C GLN A 234 15.64 0.92 -0.22
N GLU A 235 16.49 1.26 -1.19
CA GLU A 235 16.08 1.54 -2.57
C GLU A 235 15.54 0.26 -3.26
N PHE A 236 16.16 -0.90 -3.01
CA PHE A 236 15.71 -2.19 -3.54
C PHE A 236 14.32 -2.58 -3.02
N LEU A 237 14.10 -2.57 -1.69
CA LEU A 237 12.80 -2.87 -1.09
C LEU A 237 11.72 -1.85 -1.51
N PHE A 238 12.12 -0.61 -1.80
CA PHE A 238 11.23 0.38 -2.36
C PHE A 238 10.97 0.17 -3.87
N GLY A 239 11.70 -0.69 -4.55
CA GLY A 239 11.54 -0.97 -5.99
C GLY A 239 12.02 0.20 -6.86
N HIS A 240 13.16 0.78 -6.47
CA HIS A 240 13.95 1.72 -7.26
C HIS A 240 15.14 1.00 -7.89
N ILE A 241 15.55 1.46 -9.08
CA ILE A 241 16.81 1.02 -9.69
C ILE A 241 17.93 1.71 -8.94
N LEU A 242 18.92 0.94 -8.48
CA LEU A 242 20.09 1.50 -7.83
C LEU A 242 20.90 2.36 -8.81
N PRO A 243 21.50 3.46 -8.34
CA PRO A 243 22.19 4.39 -9.23
C PRO A 243 23.37 3.70 -9.94
N ARG A 244 23.59 4.10 -11.20
CA ARG A 244 24.73 3.65 -12.03
C ARG A 244 24.69 2.13 -12.26
N SER A 245 25.84 1.46 -12.13
CA SER A 245 25.99 0.01 -12.29
C SER A 245 25.67 -0.78 -11.03
N GLN A 246 25.35 -0.14 -9.90
CA GLN A 246 25.16 -0.82 -8.61
C GLN A 246 24.03 -1.86 -8.67
N ASP A 247 22.99 -1.61 -9.48
CA ASP A 247 21.85 -2.51 -9.61
C ASP A 247 22.23 -3.89 -10.18
N ALA A 248 23.27 -3.95 -11.02
CA ALA A 248 23.76 -5.18 -11.62
C ALA A 248 24.56 -6.05 -10.63
N TYR A 249 25.15 -5.43 -9.60
CA TYR A 249 25.91 -6.11 -8.56
C TYR A 249 25.11 -6.37 -7.29
N TYR A 250 23.86 -5.88 -7.23
CA TYR A 250 23.00 -6.07 -6.08
C TYR A 250 22.47 -7.50 -6.06
N ASP A 251 22.72 -8.20 -4.96
CA ASP A 251 22.35 -9.60 -4.80
C ASP A 251 20.86 -9.71 -4.46
N LYS A 252 20.03 -9.74 -5.51
CA LYS A 252 18.57 -9.77 -5.41
C LYS A 252 18.05 -11.10 -4.84
N ASP A 253 18.84 -12.17 -4.88
CA ASP A 253 18.38 -13.52 -4.52
C ASP A 253 18.50 -13.83 -3.03
N LYS A 254 19.17 -12.97 -2.25
CA LYS A 254 19.32 -13.07 -0.80
C LYS A 254 18.05 -12.65 -0.02
N ILE A 255 16.92 -13.29 -0.31
CA ILE A 255 15.63 -13.03 0.34
C ILE A 255 15.73 -13.16 1.87
N GLY A 256 16.43 -14.17 2.38
CA GLY A 256 16.62 -14.38 3.82
C GLY A 256 17.35 -13.23 4.51
N PHE A 257 18.40 -12.70 3.88
CA PHE A 257 19.12 -11.53 4.39
C PHE A 257 18.20 -10.29 4.42
N HIS A 258 17.54 -9.99 3.30
CA HIS A 258 16.64 -8.83 3.24
C HIS A 258 15.45 -8.95 4.20
N ARG A 259 14.97 -10.17 4.45
CA ARG A 259 13.93 -10.43 5.44
C ARG A 259 14.42 -10.10 6.84
N ASN A 260 15.61 -10.57 7.21
CA ASN A 260 16.23 -10.26 8.51
C ASN A 260 16.44 -8.75 8.68
N GLU A 261 16.90 -8.04 7.63
CA GLU A 261 17.04 -6.58 7.67
C GLU A 261 15.68 -5.87 7.78
N TYR A 262 14.65 -6.36 7.08
CA TYR A 262 13.30 -5.80 7.16
C TYR A 262 12.68 -6.00 8.56
N GLU A 263 12.91 -7.15 9.20
CA GLU A 263 12.36 -7.46 10.53
C GLU A 263 12.94 -6.57 11.64
N LYS A 264 14.09 -5.93 11.41
CA LYS A 264 14.66 -4.93 12.31
C LYS A 264 13.95 -3.57 12.22
N LEU A 265 13.11 -3.33 11.22
CA LEU A 265 12.42 -2.05 11.05
C LEU A 265 11.39 -1.81 12.17
N ASN A 266 11.33 -0.56 12.64
CA ASN A 266 10.37 -0.17 13.67
C ASN A 266 9.06 0.34 13.05
N PHE A 267 7.98 -0.45 13.21
CA PHE A 267 6.61 -0.13 12.80
C PHE A 267 5.74 0.39 13.96
N PHE A 268 6.35 0.88 15.04
CA PHE A 268 5.71 1.41 16.23
C PHE A 268 6.35 2.75 16.63
N ASP A 269 5.59 3.62 17.32
CA ASP A 269 6.15 4.90 17.80
C ASP A 269 7.18 4.70 18.92
N SER A 270 7.14 3.56 19.63
CA SER A 270 8.19 3.11 20.55
C SER A 270 8.60 1.68 20.20
N PRO A 271 9.92 1.37 20.15
CA PRO A 271 10.43 0.03 19.83
C PRO A 271 9.99 -1.05 20.82
N THR A 272 9.56 -0.68 22.02
CA THR A 272 9.02 -1.62 23.01
C THR A 272 7.55 -1.93 22.84
N THR A 273 6.86 -1.31 21.88
CA THR A 273 5.42 -1.49 21.72
C THR A 273 5.11 -2.70 20.86
N GLN A 274 4.27 -3.61 21.34
CA GLN A 274 3.73 -4.73 20.56
C GLN A 274 2.21 -4.72 20.59
N SER A 275 1.57 -5.11 19.49
CA SER A 275 0.13 -5.36 19.42
C SER A 275 -0.13 -6.83 19.18
N VAL A 276 -1.07 -7.41 19.94
CA VAL A 276 -1.48 -8.80 19.83
C VAL A 276 -2.98 -8.85 19.56
N ASP A 277 -3.35 -9.55 18.48
CA ASP A 277 -4.73 -9.89 18.18
C ASP A 277 -5.08 -11.26 18.79
N ARG A 278 -6.29 -11.41 19.32
CA ARG A 278 -6.84 -12.68 19.81
C ARG A 278 -8.23 -12.91 19.29
N LEU A 279 -8.53 -14.17 18.99
CA LEU A 279 -9.86 -14.66 18.67
C LEU A 279 -10.52 -15.16 19.94
N ILE A 280 -11.70 -14.65 20.27
CA ILE A 280 -12.45 -14.97 21.49
C ILE A 280 -13.92 -15.27 21.16
N GLY A 281 -14.61 -15.95 22.06
CA GLY A 281 -16.07 -16.09 22.02
C GLY A 281 -16.77 -14.80 22.47
N SER A 282 -18.04 -14.65 22.08
CA SER A 282 -18.86 -13.48 22.49
C SER A 282 -19.12 -13.42 23.99
N ASP A 283 -19.13 -14.59 24.66
CA ASP A 283 -19.34 -14.78 26.10
C ASP A 283 -18.24 -14.16 26.97
N VAL A 284 -17.03 -14.01 26.45
CA VAL A 284 -15.88 -13.45 27.19
C VAL A 284 -15.52 -12.02 26.76
N LEU A 285 -16.28 -11.39 25.86
CA LEU A 285 -15.94 -10.07 25.32
C LEU A 285 -15.83 -9.00 26.41
N GLU A 286 -16.82 -8.90 27.30
CA GLU A 286 -16.83 -7.87 28.35
C GLU A 286 -15.61 -7.96 29.27
N LYS A 287 -15.19 -9.19 29.60
CA LYS A 287 -13.97 -9.44 30.37
C LYS A 287 -12.73 -8.88 29.65
N TYR A 288 -12.58 -9.18 28.37
CA TYR A 288 -11.45 -8.69 27.58
C TYR A 288 -11.46 -7.17 27.43
N LEU A 289 -12.63 -6.56 27.21
CA LEU A 289 -12.75 -5.10 27.16
C LEU A 289 -12.36 -4.46 28.51
N GLY A 290 -12.78 -5.06 29.64
CA GLY A 290 -12.39 -4.63 30.99
C GLY A 290 -10.88 -4.75 31.27
N GLU A 291 -10.20 -5.70 30.63
CA GLU A 291 -8.74 -5.87 30.70
C GLU A 291 -7.96 -4.91 29.76
N GLY A 292 -8.65 -3.95 29.14
CA GLY A 292 -8.06 -2.96 28.23
C GLY A 292 -7.81 -3.48 26.81
N TRP A 293 -8.47 -4.55 26.40
CA TRP A 293 -8.50 -4.96 24.99
C TRP A 293 -9.51 -4.10 24.21
N ILE A 294 -9.27 -3.95 22.92
CA ILE A 294 -10.09 -3.18 21.99
C ILE A 294 -10.77 -4.14 21.03
N PHE A 295 -12.08 -3.98 20.82
CA PHE A 295 -12.83 -4.72 19.80
C PHE A 295 -12.37 -4.31 18.39
N ILE A 296 -12.09 -5.29 17.53
CA ILE A 296 -11.68 -5.05 16.14
C ILE A 296 -12.80 -5.41 15.17
N ALA A 297 -13.31 -6.64 15.24
CA ALA A 297 -14.35 -7.13 14.34
C ALA A 297 -14.99 -8.42 14.89
N GLN A 298 -16.16 -8.76 14.35
CA GLN A 298 -16.80 -10.05 14.53
C GLN A 298 -16.80 -10.83 13.20
N LEU A 299 -16.44 -12.11 13.26
CA LEU A 299 -16.48 -13.06 12.14
C LEU A 299 -17.91 -13.58 11.92
N GLU A 300 -18.19 -14.18 10.75
CA GLU A 300 -19.53 -14.74 10.47
C GLU A 300 -19.91 -15.88 11.40
N ASN A 301 -18.92 -16.65 11.88
CA ASN A 301 -19.11 -17.70 12.87
C ASN A 301 -19.33 -17.18 14.32
N LYS A 302 -19.57 -15.87 14.49
CA LYS A 302 -19.78 -15.14 15.74
C LYS A 302 -18.55 -14.97 16.64
N GLN A 303 -17.38 -15.51 16.27
CA GLN A 303 -16.14 -15.24 17.00
C GLN A 303 -15.74 -13.76 16.87
N ILE A 304 -15.10 -13.24 17.91
CA ILE A 304 -14.74 -11.83 18.02
C ILE A 304 -13.22 -11.70 18.04
N ILE A 305 -12.71 -10.73 17.30
CA ILE A 305 -11.29 -10.37 17.30
C ILE A 305 -11.12 -9.18 18.22
N VAL A 306 -10.29 -9.36 19.24
CA VAL A 306 -9.88 -8.31 20.16
C VAL A 306 -8.38 -8.07 20.06
N ARG A 307 -7.95 -6.84 20.35
CA ARG A 307 -6.56 -6.42 20.27
C ARG A 307 -6.10 -5.79 21.57
N ARG A 308 -4.88 -6.07 21.98
CA ARG A 308 -4.22 -5.33 23.06
C ARG A 308 -2.85 -4.87 22.63
N THR A 309 -2.55 -3.61 22.90
CA THR A 309 -1.23 -3.04 22.73
C THR A 309 -0.52 -3.08 24.08
N ARG A 310 0.69 -3.60 24.11
CA ARG A 310 1.54 -3.69 25.31
C ARG A 310 2.82 -2.91 25.06
N HIS A 311 3.27 -2.17 26.07
CA HIS A 311 4.64 -1.69 26.14
C HIS A 311 5.45 -2.75 26.89
N ILE A 312 6.54 -3.21 26.29
CA ILE A 312 7.49 -4.18 26.85
C ILE A 312 8.58 -3.45 27.64
#